data_AF-A0A7Y0SDD2-F1
#
_entry.id   AF-A0A7Y0SDD2-F1
#
_cell.length_a   1.000
_cell.length_b   1.000
_cell.length_c   1.000
_cell.angle_alpha   90.00
_cell.angle_beta   90.00
_cell.angle_gamma   90.00
#
_symmetry.space_group_name_H-M   'P 1'
#
loop_
_entity.id
_entity.type
_entity.pdbx_description
1 polymer ?
#
loop_
_entity_poly.entity_id
_entity_poly.type
_entity_poly.pdbx_seq_one_letter_code
_entity_poly.pdbx_strand_id
1 'polypeptide(L)'
;NELDKQGLMMYGQMTAGSWIYIGSQGIVQGTYETFVSVAKKHFDGEAKGRWILTGGLGGMGGAQPLAGTMAGFSMIAVECDESRIDYRLRTGYVD
;
A
#
# COMPACT_ATOMS: atom_id res chain seq x y z
N ASN A 1 -8.68 24.74 3.73
CA ASN A 1 -7.30 25.14 4.10
C ASN A 1 -7.21 26.55 4.69
N GLU A 2 -8.31 27.22 5.05
CA GLU A 2 -8.24 28.57 5.65
C GLU A 2 -7.50 28.57 7.00
N LEU A 3 -7.89 27.68 7.91
CA LEU A 3 -7.24 27.52 9.21
C LEU A 3 -5.79 27.05 9.10
N ASP A 4 -5.49 26.16 8.14
CA ASP A 4 -4.13 25.70 7.84
C ASP A 4 -3.24 26.87 7.38
N LYS A 5 -3.73 27.73 6.49
CA LYS A 5 -3.04 28.97 6.08
C LYS A 5 -2.84 29.97 7.22
N GLN A 6 -3.69 29.93 8.24
CA GLN A 6 -3.57 30.74 9.45
C GLN A 6 -2.72 30.06 10.54
N GLY A 7 -2.22 28.83 10.32
CA GLY A 7 -1.45 28.07 11.30
C GLY A 7 -2.27 27.50 12.47
N LEU A 8 -3.60 27.41 12.32
CA LEU A 8 -4.54 26.99 13.37
C LEU A 8 -5.04 25.55 13.21
N MET A 9 -4.57 24.82 12.21
CA MET A 9 -4.99 23.45 11.95
C MET A 9 -3.82 22.61 11.46
N MET A 10 -3.84 21.31 11.77
CA MET A 10 -2.87 20.33 11.28
C MET A 10 -3.62 19.08 10.82
N TYR A 11 -3.23 18.54 9.67
CA TYR A 11 -3.76 17.26 9.20
C TYR A 11 -3.04 16.08 9.85
N GLY A 12 -3.67 15.50 10.88
CA GLY A 12 -3.07 14.40 11.64
C GLY A 12 -3.12 13.03 10.97
N GLN A 13 -3.89 12.83 9.91
CA GLN A 13 -4.20 11.48 9.40
C GLN A 13 -4.65 10.54 10.56
N MET A 14 -4.49 9.21 10.43
CA MET A 14 -4.73 8.27 11.52
C MET A 14 -3.52 8.17 12.47
N THR A 15 -2.38 7.69 11.97
CA THR A 15 -1.20 7.34 12.80
C THR A 15 -0.08 8.36 12.79
N ALA A 16 -0.14 9.36 11.90
CA ALA A 16 0.89 10.40 11.83
C ALA A 16 0.78 11.38 13.01
N GLY A 17 -0.41 11.94 13.26
CA GLY A 17 -0.70 12.87 14.35
C GLY A 17 -0.81 12.20 15.71
N SER A 18 -0.87 10.87 15.76
CA SER A 18 -0.86 10.06 16.99
C SER A 18 0.46 9.31 17.21
N TRP A 19 1.48 9.60 16.39
CA TRP A 19 2.87 9.15 16.54
C TRP A 19 3.06 7.63 16.67
N ILE A 20 2.32 6.86 15.89
CA ILE A 20 2.43 5.39 15.85
C ILE A 20 2.58 4.85 14.43
N TYR A 21 3.04 5.69 13.50
CA TYR A 21 3.35 5.29 12.14
C TYR A 21 4.67 4.49 12.08
N ILE A 22 4.59 3.28 11.55
CA ILE A 22 5.73 2.35 11.45
C ILE A 22 6.11 2.06 9.98
N GLY A 23 5.92 3.02 9.09
CA GLY A 23 6.17 2.81 7.67
C GLY A 23 5.10 1.96 6.99
N SER A 24 5.44 1.40 5.82
CA SER A 24 4.53 0.57 5.03
C SER A 24 4.15 -0.75 5.73
N GLN A 25 4.92 -1.18 6.73
CA GLN A 25 4.60 -2.35 7.55
C GLN A 25 3.28 -2.19 8.30
N GLY A 26 2.90 -0.97 8.67
CA GLY A 26 1.67 -0.72 9.42
C GLY A 26 0.38 -1.12 8.69
N ILE A 27 0.43 -1.34 7.37
CA ILE A 27 -0.75 -1.70 6.56
C ILE A 27 -0.58 -3.00 5.76
N VAL A 28 0.64 -3.54 5.63
CA VAL A 28 0.91 -4.68 4.75
C VAL A 28 0.03 -5.89 5.07
N GLN A 29 -0.20 -6.19 6.36
CA GLN A 29 -1.06 -7.29 6.77
C GLN A 29 -2.52 -7.06 6.35
N GLY A 30 -3.07 -5.86 6.57
CA GLY A 30 -4.44 -5.54 6.19
C GLY A 30 -4.65 -5.63 4.68
N THR A 31 -3.67 -5.18 3.89
CA THR A 31 -3.69 -5.30 2.44
C THR A 31 -3.57 -6.76 1.98
N TYR A 32 -2.71 -7.55 2.60
CA TYR A 32 -2.57 -8.99 2.34
C TYR A 32 -3.88 -9.75 2.61
N GLU A 33 -4.48 -9.55 3.79
CA GLU A 33 -5.75 -10.21 4.15
C GLU A 33 -6.89 -9.82 3.21
N THR A 34 -6.86 -8.59 2.68
CA THR A 34 -7.81 -8.15 1.66
C THR A 34 -7.63 -8.95 0.37
N PHE A 35 -6.40 -9.12 -0.13
CA PHE A 35 -6.15 -9.91 -1.35
C PHE A 35 -6.41 -11.40 -1.15
N VAL A 36 -6.07 -11.97 0.01
CA VAL A 36 -6.44 -13.36 0.36
C VAL A 36 -7.96 -13.52 0.39
N SER A 37 -8.69 -12.56 0.94
CA SER A 37 -10.16 -12.58 0.94
C SER A 37 -10.74 -12.52 -0.47
N VAL A 38 -10.13 -11.72 -1.37
CA VAL A 38 -10.47 -11.71 -2.80
C VAL A 38 -10.22 -13.07 -3.44
N ALA A 39 -9.06 -13.69 -3.20
CA ALA A 39 -8.73 -15.01 -3.72
C ALA A 39 -9.75 -16.06 -3.26
N LYS A 40 -10.07 -16.09 -1.96
CA LYS A 40 -11.08 -17.01 -1.39
C LYS A 40 -12.46 -16.82 -1.98
N LYS A 41 -12.88 -15.56 -2.18
CA LYS A 41 -14.24 -15.25 -2.63
C LYS A 41 -14.44 -15.45 -4.13
N HIS A 42 -13.42 -15.18 -4.93
CA HIS A 42 -13.57 -15.09 -6.39
C HIS A 42 -12.80 -16.16 -7.16
N PHE A 43 -11.82 -16.80 -6.53
CA PHE A 43 -10.87 -17.69 -7.20
C PHE A 43 -10.63 -18.99 -6.40
N ASP A 44 -11.60 -19.41 -5.56
CA ASP A 44 -11.52 -20.63 -4.74
C ASP A 44 -10.26 -20.72 -3.86
N GLY A 45 -9.70 -19.56 -3.48
CA GLY A 45 -8.46 -19.45 -2.72
C GLY A 45 -7.18 -19.50 -3.58
N GLU A 46 -7.28 -19.67 -4.90
CA GLU A 46 -6.15 -19.83 -5.82
C GLU A 46 -5.79 -18.51 -6.52
N ALA A 47 -4.74 -17.85 -6.04
CA ALA A 47 -4.20 -16.62 -6.62
C ALA A 47 -3.18 -16.86 -7.75
N LYS A 48 -2.61 -18.08 -7.85
CA LYS A 48 -1.54 -18.39 -8.79
C LYS A 48 -1.97 -18.17 -10.25
N GLY A 49 -1.10 -17.53 -11.03
CA GLY A 49 -1.37 -17.22 -12.44
C GLY A 49 -2.32 -16.05 -12.66
N ARG A 50 -2.68 -15.33 -11.59
CA ARG A 50 -3.50 -14.11 -11.65
C ARG A 50 -2.66 -12.90 -11.26
N TRP A 51 -3.12 -11.73 -11.65
CA TRP A 51 -2.45 -10.48 -11.38
C TRP A 51 -3.43 -9.37 -10.98
N ILE A 52 -2.92 -8.41 -10.22
CA ILE A 52 -3.68 -7.23 -9.76
C ILE A 52 -3.17 -6.00 -10.50
N LEU A 53 -4.09 -5.16 -10.96
CA LEU A 53 -3.80 -3.81 -11.46
C LEU A 53 -4.22 -2.78 -10.40
N THR A 54 -3.33 -1.87 -10.03
CA THR A 54 -3.62 -0.78 -9.08
C THR A 54 -2.80 0.47 -9.39
N GLY A 55 -2.96 1.54 -8.61
CA GLY A 55 -2.16 2.76 -8.67
C GLY A 55 -1.73 3.28 -7.29
N GLY A 56 -0.59 3.97 -7.26
CA GLY A 56 -0.03 4.66 -6.09
C GLY A 56 0.92 3.82 -5.24
N LEU A 57 2.18 4.27 -5.15
CA LEU A 57 3.28 3.67 -4.36
C LEU A 57 3.78 4.59 -3.23
N GLY A 58 2.91 5.49 -2.75
CA GLY A 58 3.15 6.35 -1.58
C GLY A 58 3.31 5.59 -0.26
N GLY A 59 3.33 6.30 0.87
CA GLY A 59 3.58 5.75 2.23
C GLY A 59 2.86 4.44 2.56
N MET A 60 1.55 4.40 2.28
CA MET A 60 0.69 3.25 2.52
C MET A 60 0.52 2.38 1.26
N GLY A 61 0.27 3.00 0.10
CA GLY A 61 0.06 2.30 -1.16
C GLY A 61 1.26 1.46 -1.62
N GLY A 62 2.47 1.82 -1.19
CA GLY A 62 3.67 1.02 -1.43
C GLY A 62 3.67 -0.35 -0.77
N ALA A 63 2.73 -0.65 0.14
CA ALA A 63 2.56 -2.00 0.70
C ALA A 63 1.85 -2.97 -0.25
N GLN A 64 1.15 -2.46 -1.26
CA GLN A 64 0.33 -3.27 -2.17
C GLN A 64 1.12 -4.37 -2.90
N PRO A 65 2.30 -4.10 -3.49
CA PRO A 65 2.99 -5.09 -4.30
C PRO A 65 3.49 -6.27 -3.45
N LEU A 66 4.17 -6.00 -2.34
CA LEU A 66 4.56 -7.02 -1.37
C LEU A 66 3.35 -7.82 -0.82
N ALA A 67 2.27 -7.15 -0.46
CA ALA A 67 1.06 -7.83 0.01
C ALA A 67 0.44 -8.72 -1.07
N GLY A 68 0.44 -8.27 -2.33
CA GLY A 68 -0.07 -9.01 -3.48
C GLY A 68 0.75 -10.25 -3.78
N THR A 69 2.09 -10.13 -3.78
CA THR A 69 3.00 -11.26 -4.02
C THR A 69 2.97 -12.27 -2.88
N MET A 70 2.89 -11.81 -1.62
CA MET A 70 2.66 -12.69 -0.47
C MET A 70 1.34 -13.46 -0.59
N ALA A 71 0.29 -12.82 -1.10
CA ALA A 71 -1.01 -13.45 -1.33
C ALA A 71 -1.03 -14.36 -2.59
N GLY A 72 0.06 -14.44 -3.35
CA GLY A 72 0.22 -15.32 -4.51
C GLY A 72 -0.16 -14.71 -5.87
N PHE A 73 -0.48 -13.41 -5.90
CA PHE A 73 -0.72 -12.66 -7.14
C PHE A 73 0.57 -12.05 -7.69
N SER A 74 0.67 -11.89 -9.01
CA SER A 74 1.56 -10.86 -9.57
C SER A 74 0.87 -9.48 -9.50
N MET A 75 1.61 -8.39 -9.62
CA MET A 75 1.01 -7.05 -9.58
C MET A 75 1.64 -6.08 -10.59
N ILE A 76 0.80 -5.23 -11.17
CA ILE A 76 1.20 -4.02 -11.87
C ILE A 76 0.64 -2.84 -11.07
N ALA A 77 1.53 -2.05 -10.48
CA ALA A 77 1.17 -0.85 -9.73
C ALA A 77 1.67 0.40 -10.48
N VAL A 78 0.75 1.24 -10.94
CA VAL A 78 1.06 2.46 -11.66
C VAL A 78 1.45 3.56 -10.67
N GLU A 79 2.59 4.19 -10.86
CA GLU A 79 3.06 5.34 -10.08
C GLU A 79 3.63 6.40 -11.02
N CYS A 80 3.32 7.67 -10.76
CA CYS A 80 3.76 8.79 -11.59
C CYS A 80 5.07 9.41 -11.11
N ASP A 81 5.45 9.21 -9.86
CA ASP A 81 6.68 9.71 -9.26
C ASP A 81 7.73 8.59 -9.11
N GLU A 82 8.73 8.61 -9.97
CA GLU A 82 9.84 7.65 -10.00
C GLU A 82 10.55 7.53 -8.64
N SER A 83 10.66 8.64 -7.89
CA SER A 83 11.32 8.62 -6.56
C SER A 83 10.57 7.74 -5.55
N ARG A 84 9.25 7.58 -5.73
CA ARG A 84 8.43 6.65 -4.92
C ARG A 84 8.69 5.21 -5.31
N ILE A 85 8.83 4.93 -6.61
CA ILE A 85 9.17 3.60 -7.13
C ILE A 85 10.53 3.18 -6.56
N ASP A 86 11.55 4.02 -6.71
CA ASP A 86 12.91 3.79 -6.19
C ASP A 86 12.93 3.52 -4.68
N TYR A 87 12.11 4.25 -3.92
CA TYR A 87 11.98 4.02 -2.49
C TYR A 87 11.45 2.60 -2.19
N ARG A 88 10.47 2.11 -2.96
CA ARG A 88 9.89 0.78 -2.76
C ARG A 88 10.83 -0.34 -3.16
N LEU A 89 11.55 -0.18 -4.27
CA LEU A 89 12.63 -1.09 -4.67
C LEU A 89 13.67 -1.20 -3.56
N ARG A 90 14.19 -0.07 -3.06
CA ARG A 90 15.18 -0.06 -1.96
C ARG A 90 14.69 -0.70 -0.67
N THR A 91 13.40 -0.58 -0.36
CA THR A 91 12.82 -1.16 0.86
C THR A 91 12.34 -2.62 0.69
N GLY A 92 12.50 -3.21 -0.50
CA GLY A 92 12.05 -4.58 -0.80
C GLY A 92 10.52 -4.74 -0.80
N TYR A 93 9.79 -3.66 -1.06
CA TYR A 93 8.32 -3.68 -1.14
C TYR A 93 7.78 -3.84 -2.57
N VAL A 94 8.66 -3.67 -3.55
CA VAL A 94 8.46 -3.87 -5.00
C VAL A 94 9.68 -4.64 -5.51
N ASP A 95 9.46 -5.59 -6.42
CA ASP A 95 10.50 -6.38 -7.10
C ASP A 95 11.15 -5.61 -8.28
#